data_AF-A0A553L671-F1
#
_entry.id   AF-A0A553L671-F1
#
_cell.length_a   1.000
_cell.length_b   1.000
_cell.length_c   1.000
_cell.angle_alpha   90.00
_cell.angle_beta   90.00
_cell.angle_gamma   90.00
#
_symmetry.space_group_name_H-M   'P 1'
#
loop_
_entity.id
_entity.type
_entity.pdbx_description
1 polymer ?
#
loop_
_entity_poly.entity_id
_entity_poly.type
_entity_poly.pdbx_seq_one_letter_code
_entity_poly.pdbx_strand_id
1 'polypeptide(L)'
;MTELDSKLLIDANAIIRHYSSLRFAIMTVLIAASGGLFTVYVNLYNKPISTLIFLIPFIGLILSIVFFVNERRIRGVQKHFIEVAENIEKANGLRGWNDRPAPPGHHRIGNASVVFYYANFATWLAVLYDLIKL
;
A
#
# COMPACT_ATOMS: atom_id res chain seq x y z
N MET A 1 26.69 -12.68 -19.65
CA MET A 1 25.80 -11.51 -19.56
C MET A 1 25.84 -10.75 -20.85
N THR A 2 24.73 -10.73 -21.57
CA THR A 2 24.60 -9.93 -22.80
C THR A 2 24.37 -8.46 -22.47
N GLU A 3 24.63 -7.56 -23.41
CA GLU A 3 24.30 -6.14 -23.27
C GLU A 3 22.80 -5.95 -22.98
N LEU A 4 21.96 -6.75 -23.63
CA LEU A 4 20.51 -6.78 -23.42
C LEU A 4 20.13 -7.17 -21.99
N ASP A 5 20.75 -8.23 -21.44
CA ASP A 5 20.50 -8.66 -20.06
C ASP A 5 20.85 -7.58 -19.04
N SER A 6 21.96 -6.88 -19.27
CA SER A 6 22.41 -5.81 -18.38
C SER A 6 21.42 -4.63 -18.38
N LYS A 7 20.87 -4.28 -19.54
CA LYS A 7 19.86 -3.23 -19.69
C LYS A 7 18.56 -3.61 -18.99
N LEU A 8 18.08 -4.84 -19.20
CA LEU A 8 16.87 -5.36 -18.56
C LEU A 8 16.99 -5.39 -17.02
N LEU A 9 18.17 -5.74 -16.50
CA LEU A 9 18.42 -5.70 -15.05
C LEU A 9 18.39 -4.28 -14.49
N ILE A 10 18.95 -3.30 -15.20
CA ILE A 10 18.92 -1.90 -14.78
C ILE A 10 17.47 -1.39 -14.78
N ASP A 11 16.73 -1.66 -15.85
CA ASP A 11 15.33 -1.24 -15.99
C ASP A 11 14.44 -1.89 -14.92
N ALA A 12 14.59 -3.20 -14.67
CA ALA A 12 13.87 -3.89 -13.61
C ALA A 12 14.15 -3.29 -12.23
N ASN A 13 15.43 -3.01 -11.90
CA ASN A 13 15.80 -2.38 -10.64
C ASN A 13 15.22 -0.96 -10.51
N ALA A 14 15.22 -0.17 -11.59
CA ALA A 14 14.63 1.16 -11.60
C ALA A 14 13.12 1.12 -11.32
N ILE A 15 12.42 0.18 -11.96
CA ILE A 15 10.98 -0.03 -11.78
C ILE A 15 10.67 -0.47 -10.35
N ILE A 16 11.39 -1.45 -9.81
CA ILE A 16 11.19 -1.94 -8.44
C ILE A 16 11.32 -0.79 -7.43
N ARG A 17 12.37 0.03 -7.56
CA ARG A 17 12.61 1.20 -6.71
C ARG A 17 11.50 2.24 -6.85
N HIS A 18 11.11 2.58 -8.07
CA HIS A 18 10.05 3.54 -8.34
C HIS A 18 8.73 3.13 -7.66
N TYR A 19 8.30 1.88 -7.85
CA TYR A 19 7.07 1.39 -7.25
C TYR A 19 7.15 1.23 -5.73
N SER A 20 8.35 1.06 -5.17
CA SER A 20 8.55 1.07 -3.71
C SER A 20 8.31 2.46 -3.13
N SER A 21 8.85 3.49 -3.78
CA SER A 21 8.61 4.90 -3.40
C SER A 21 7.14 5.27 -3.58
N LEU A 22 6.51 4.81 -4.66
CA LEU A 22 5.08 5.04 -4.92
C LEU A 22 4.20 4.45 -3.82
N ARG A 23 4.49 3.22 -3.38
CA ARG A 23 3.79 2.56 -2.27
C ARG A 23 3.89 3.38 -0.98
N PHE A 24 5.08 3.87 -0.64
CA PHE A 24 5.27 4.74 0.52
C PHE A 24 4.46 6.03 0.41
N ALA A 25 4.49 6.70 -0.75
CA ALA A 25 3.71 7.92 -0.99
C ALA A 25 2.21 7.69 -0.82
N ILE A 26 1.68 6.60 -1.37
CA ILE A 26 0.26 6.24 -1.28
C ILE A 26 -0.15 5.95 0.18
N MET A 27 0.69 5.26 0.95
CA MET A 27 0.43 5.06 2.38
C MET A 27 0.38 6.39 3.15
N THR A 28 1.32 7.30 2.89
CA THR A 28 1.35 8.62 3.52
C THR A 28 0.10 9.44 3.20
N VAL A 29 -0.35 9.42 1.94
CA VAL A 29 -1.59 10.10 1.53
C VAL A 29 -2.81 9.50 2.23
N LEU A 30 -2.88 8.17 2.37
CA LEU A 30 -3.99 7.54 3.09
C LEU A 30 -4.00 7.93 4.57
N ILE A 31 -2.84 7.98 5.23
CA ILE A 31 -2.72 8.42 6.63
C ILE A 31 -3.20 9.86 6.76
N ALA A 32 -2.72 10.76 5.89
CA ALA A 32 -3.10 12.16 5.93
C ALA A 32 -4.61 12.36 5.69
N ALA A 33 -5.18 11.69 4.67
CA ALA A 33 -6.60 11.76 4.37
C ALA A 33 -7.45 11.19 5.52
N SER A 34 -7.04 10.04 6.08
CA SER A 34 -7.77 9.40 7.17
C SER A 34 -7.69 10.22 8.46
N GLY A 35 -6.53 10.78 8.79
CA GLY A 35 -6.36 11.68 9.93
C GLY A 35 -7.16 12.98 9.79
N GLY A 36 -7.22 13.54 8.57
CA GLY A 36 -8.07 14.69 8.26
C GLY A 36 -9.55 14.39 8.46
N LEU A 37 -10.03 13.27 7.91
CA LEU A 37 -11.42 12.82 8.12
C LEU A 37 -11.74 12.56 9.59
N PHE A 38 -10.81 11.96 10.33
CA PHE A 38 -10.99 11.69 11.76
C PHE A 38 -11.10 12.98 12.58
N THR A 39 -10.29 13.99 12.23
CA THR A 39 -10.37 15.33 12.84
C THR A 39 -11.73 15.98 12.60
N VAL A 40 -12.25 15.87 11.38
CA VAL A 40 -13.58 16.38 11.03
C VAL A 40 -14.68 15.62 11.79
N TYR A 41 -14.58 14.30 11.89
CA TYR A 41 -15.53 13.46 12.63
C TYR A 41 -15.60 13.87 14.11
N VAL A 42 -14.46 13.97 14.79
CA VAL A 42 -14.40 14.36 16.21
C VAL A 42 -15.02 15.74 16.45
N ASN A 43 -14.79 16.70 15.54
CA ASN A 43 -15.36 18.05 15.62
C ASN A 43 -16.89 18.09 15.42
N LEU A 44 -17.46 17.09 14.73
CA LEU A 44 -18.89 17.02 14.44
C LEU A 44 -19.65 16.07 15.38
N TYR A 45 -18.95 15.17 16.08
CA TYR A 45 -19.55 14.12 16.90
C TYR A 45 -20.54 14.62 17.97
N ASN A 46 -20.22 15.73 18.63
CA ASN A 46 -21.07 16.31 19.68
C ASN A 46 -22.03 17.40 19.17
N LYS A 47 -22.08 17.63 17.85
CA LYS A 47 -22.98 18.63 17.26
C LYS A 47 -24.31 17.97 16.88
N PRO A 48 -25.42 18.73 16.82
CA PRO A 48 -26.71 18.18 16.39
C PRO A 48 -26.54 17.40 15.08
N ILE A 49 -27.07 16.18 15.07
CA ILE A 49 -26.89 15.18 14.01
C ILE A 49 -27.15 15.86 12.65
N SER A 50 -26.08 16.05 11.89
CA SER A 50 -26.15 16.57 10.53
C SER A 50 -25.87 15.42 9.57
N THR A 51 -26.55 15.38 8.43
CA THR A 51 -26.35 14.36 7.38
C THR A 51 -24.88 14.21 6.97
N LEU A 52 -24.08 15.28 7.15
CA LEU A 52 -22.64 15.29 6.91
C LEU A 52 -21.86 14.30 7.80
N ILE A 53 -22.28 14.05 9.04
CA ILE A 53 -21.54 13.14 9.94
C ILE A 53 -21.59 11.69 9.44
N PHE A 54 -22.73 11.30 8.85
CA PHE A 54 -22.92 9.97 8.27
C PHE A 54 -22.08 9.77 7.01
N LEU A 55 -21.75 10.81 6.26
CA LEU A 55 -20.94 10.70 5.04
C LEU A 55 -19.47 10.38 5.33
N ILE A 56 -18.95 10.80 6.49
CA ILE A 56 -17.53 10.65 6.84
C ILE A 56 -17.06 9.19 6.84
N PRO A 57 -17.71 8.23 7.53
CA PRO A 57 -17.30 6.83 7.48
C PRO A 57 -17.38 6.23 6.08
N PHE A 58 -18.37 6.61 5.26
CA PHE A 58 -18.45 6.13 3.88
C PHE A 58 -17.26 6.59 3.04
N ILE A 59 -16.87 7.87 3.16
CA ILE A 59 -15.68 8.40 2.48
C ILE A 59 -14.42 7.64 2.96
N GLY A 60 -14.29 7.42 4.26
CA GLY A 60 -13.16 6.66 4.84
C GLY A 60 -13.09 5.21 4.33
N LEU A 61 -14.23 4.53 4.23
CA LEU A 61 -14.32 3.18 3.66
C LEU A 61 -13.95 3.16 2.18
N ILE A 62 -14.48 4.10 1.39
CA ILE A 62 -14.15 4.23 -0.04
C ILE A 62 -12.65 4.46 -0.23
N LEU A 63 -12.05 5.39 0.53
CA LEU A 63 -10.60 5.62 0.49
C LEU A 63 -9.82 4.36 0.84
N SER A 64 -10.23 3.64 1.89
CA SER A 64 -9.58 2.39 2.28
C SER A 64 -9.58 1.35 1.15
N ILE A 65 -10.72 1.18 0.46
CA ILE A 65 -10.85 0.26 -0.67
C ILE A 65 -9.99 0.71 -1.85
N VAL A 66 -10.10 1.98 -2.26
CA VAL A 66 -9.36 2.53 -3.42
C VAL A 66 -7.86 2.38 -3.22
N PHE A 67 -7.36 2.75 -2.04
CA PHE A 67 -5.93 2.65 -1.74
C PHE A 67 -5.46 1.20 -1.59
N PHE A 68 -6.30 0.31 -1.06
CA PHE A 68 -6.00 -1.13 -1.02
C PHE A 68 -5.90 -1.75 -2.41
N VAL A 69 -6.77 -1.37 -3.35
CA VAL A 69 -6.69 -1.83 -4.75
C VAL A 69 -5.40 -1.34 -5.41
N ASN A 70 -5.02 -0.07 -5.19
CA ASN A 70 -3.75 0.45 -5.70
C ASN A 70 -2.54 -0.30 -5.14
N GLU A 71 -2.55 -0.60 -3.85
CA GLU A 71 -1.51 -1.41 -3.20
C GLU A 71 -1.38 -2.80 -3.84
N ARG A 72 -2.51 -3.46 -4.14
CA ARG A 72 -2.51 -4.77 -4.83
C ARG A 72 -1.90 -4.67 -6.22
N ARG A 73 -2.24 -3.63 -6.98
CA ARG A 73 -1.68 -3.39 -8.33
C ARG A 73 -0.18 -3.16 -8.28
N ILE A 74 0.29 -2.30 -7.37
CA ILE A 74 1.72 -1.98 -7.20
C ILE A 74 2.52 -3.23 -6.85
N ARG A 75 2.01 -4.06 -5.93
CA ARG A 75 2.67 -5.34 -5.61
C ARG A 75 2.70 -6.30 -6.77
N GLY A 76 1.64 -6.36 -7.57
CA GLY A 76 1.62 -7.17 -8.79
C GLY A 76 2.75 -6.78 -9.73
N VAL A 77 2.91 -5.48 -9.99
CA VAL A 77 3.99 -4.95 -10.84
C VAL A 77 5.37 -5.23 -10.23
N GLN A 78 5.57 -4.91 -8.95
CA GLN A 78 6.85 -5.18 -8.29
C GLN A 78 7.23 -6.66 -8.33
N LYS A 79 6.28 -7.56 -8.03
CA LYS A 79 6.51 -9.00 -8.05
C LYS A 79 6.97 -9.46 -9.43
N HIS A 80 6.31 -9.00 -10.49
CA HIS A 80 6.70 -9.33 -11.86
C HIS A 80 8.14 -8.92 -12.18
N PHE A 81 8.54 -7.68 -11.87
CA PHE A 81 9.90 -7.21 -12.16
C PHE A 81 10.97 -7.83 -11.26
N ILE A 82 10.61 -8.22 -10.03
CA ILE A 82 11.49 -9.01 -9.15
C ILE A 82 11.75 -10.39 -9.79
N GLU A 83 10.70 -11.08 -10.26
CA GLU A 83 10.85 -12.38 -10.93
C GLU A 83 11.70 -12.27 -12.21
N VAL A 84 11.52 -11.20 -13.00
CA VAL A 84 12.35 -10.93 -14.18
C VAL A 84 13.81 -10.75 -13.79
N ALA A 85 14.11 -9.92 -12.79
CA ALA A 85 15.47 -9.69 -12.32
C ALA A 85 16.12 -10.99 -11.79
N GLU A 86 15.39 -11.78 -10.99
CA GLU A 86 15.85 -13.07 -10.49
C GLU A 86 16.18 -14.05 -11.62
N ASN A 87 15.34 -14.12 -12.65
CA ASN A 87 15.56 -15.03 -13.77
C ASN A 87 16.79 -14.65 -14.60
N ILE A 88 17.01 -13.37 -14.86
CA ILE A 88 18.18 -12.89 -15.61
C ILE A 88 19.47 -13.12 -14.81
N GLU A 89 19.45 -12.88 -13.50
CA GLU A 89 20.62 -13.16 -12.66
C GLU A 89 20.93 -14.65 -12.59
N LYS A 90 19.93 -15.50 -12.38
CA LYS A 90 20.08 -16.97 -12.38
C LYS A 90 20.64 -17.48 -13.71
N ALA A 91 20.14 -16.98 -14.84
CA ALA A 91 20.61 -17.36 -16.17
C ALA A 91 22.08 -16.99 -16.42
N ASN A 92 22.59 -15.96 -15.75
CA ASN A 92 23.97 -15.48 -15.87
C ASN A 92 24.91 -16.00 -14.77
N GLY A 93 24.45 -16.92 -13.91
CA GLY A 93 25.23 -17.42 -12.78
C GLY A 93 25.50 -16.36 -11.70
N LEU A 94 24.79 -15.23 -11.75
CA LEU A 94 24.87 -14.18 -10.75
C LEU A 94 23.99 -14.55 -9.56
N ARG A 95 24.41 -14.18 -8.35
CA ARG A 95 23.67 -14.42 -7.11
C ARG A 95 23.20 -13.12 -6.43
N GLY A 96 23.27 -11.99 -7.13
CA GLY A 96 23.07 -10.65 -6.56
C GLY A 96 21.74 -10.42 -5.84
N TRP A 97 20.66 -11.11 -6.22
CA TRP A 97 19.33 -10.98 -5.65
C TRP A 97 19.08 -11.99 -4.52
N ASN A 98 19.69 -13.18 -4.61
CA ASN A 98 19.66 -14.19 -3.56
C ASN A 98 20.60 -13.85 -2.39
N ASP A 99 21.70 -13.14 -2.67
CA ASP A 99 22.73 -12.73 -1.70
C ASP A 99 22.48 -11.33 -1.12
N ARG A 100 21.57 -10.54 -1.72
CA ARG A 100 21.04 -9.35 -1.04
C ARG A 100 20.45 -9.82 0.28
N PRO A 101 20.68 -9.13 1.41
CA PRO A 101 19.97 -9.44 2.63
C PRO A 101 18.49 -9.38 2.27
N ALA A 102 17.85 -10.55 2.20
CA ALA A 102 16.43 -10.62 2.00
C ALA A 102 15.87 -9.72 3.09
N PRO A 103 15.16 -8.62 2.76
CA PRO A 103 14.50 -7.85 3.79
C PRO A 103 13.75 -8.88 4.64
N PRO A 104 14.03 -9.00 5.94
CA PRO A 104 13.71 -10.19 6.72
C PRO A 104 12.26 -10.61 6.47
N GLY A 105 12.11 -11.69 5.71
CA GLY A 105 10.83 -12.10 5.12
C GLY A 105 10.39 -11.24 3.92
N HIS A 106 10.65 -11.73 2.71
CA HIS A 106 9.90 -11.36 1.49
C HIS A 106 8.37 -11.49 1.68
N HIS A 107 7.92 -12.28 2.66
CA HIS A 107 6.53 -12.40 3.09
C HIS A 107 6.11 -11.42 4.21
N ARG A 108 7.03 -10.89 5.01
CA ARG A 108 6.70 -10.06 6.20
C ARG A 108 6.46 -8.59 5.85
N ILE A 109 7.25 -7.98 4.95
CA ILE A 109 7.06 -6.58 4.54
C ILE A 109 5.82 -6.42 3.64
N GLY A 110 5.46 -7.45 2.87
CA GLY A 110 4.20 -7.51 2.16
C GLY A 110 3.00 -7.52 3.10
N ASN A 111 3.09 -8.25 4.23
CA ASN A 111 1.99 -8.33 5.18
C ASN A 111 1.77 -7.03 5.97
N ALA A 112 2.83 -6.30 6.31
CA ALA A 112 2.71 -5.08 7.13
C ALA A 112 1.79 -4.02 6.50
N SER A 113 1.90 -3.75 5.20
CA SER A 113 0.98 -2.79 4.55
C SER A 113 -0.42 -3.36 4.39
N VAL A 114 -0.59 -4.68 4.13
CA VAL A 114 -1.94 -5.30 4.10
C VAL A 114 -2.64 -5.08 5.42
N VAL A 115 -1.94 -5.37 6.51
CA VAL A 115 -2.44 -5.18 7.87
C VAL A 115 -2.82 -3.71 8.10
N PHE A 116 -2.00 -2.78 7.63
CA PHE A 116 -2.31 -1.35 7.71
C PHE A 116 -3.62 -0.99 6.98
N TYR A 117 -3.83 -1.45 5.74
CA TYR A 117 -5.07 -1.18 5.01
C TYR A 117 -6.28 -1.83 5.67
N TYR A 118 -6.15 -3.05 6.20
CA TYR A 118 -7.23 -3.69 6.96
C TYR A 118 -7.53 -2.98 8.28
N ALA A 119 -6.50 -2.52 8.99
CA ALA A 119 -6.68 -1.72 10.20
C ALA A 119 -7.44 -0.43 9.89
N ASN A 120 -7.04 0.31 8.83
CA ASN A 120 -7.74 1.52 8.41
C ASN A 120 -9.21 1.24 8.04
N PHE A 121 -9.46 0.17 7.28
CA PHE A 121 -10.82 -0.24 6.92
C PHE A 121 -11.66 -0.59 8.17
N ALA A 122 -11.08 -1.36 9.10
CA ALA A 122 -11.73 -1.72 10.36
C ALA A 122 -12.03 -0.49 11.23
N THR A 123 -11.14 0.50 11.27
CA THR A 123 -11.37 1.78 11.95
C THR A 123 -12.61 2.48 11.40
N TRP A 124 -12.76 2.58 10.08
CA TRP A 124 -13.92 3.23 9.47
C TRP A 124 -15.22 2.42 9.63
N LEU A 125 -15.14 1.09 9.66
CA LEU A 125 -16.28 0.25 10.04
C LEU A 125 -16.71 0.48 11.49
N ALA A 126 -15.75 0.61 12.41
CA ALA A 126 -16.05 0.89 13.81
C ALA A 126 -16.73 2.27 13.97
N VAL A 127 -16.24 3.30 13.28
CA VAL A 127 -16.86 4.63 13.25
C VAL A 127 -18.28 4.57 12.68
N LEU A 128 -18.50 3.84 11.59
CA LEU A 128 -19.83 3.65 11.01
C LEU A 128 -20.79 2.97 11.99
N TYR A 129 -20.32 1.90 12.64
CA TYR A 129 -21.10 1.15 13.62
C TYR A 129 -21.49 1.99 14.83
N ASP A 130 -20.57 2.82 15.31
CA ASP A 130 -20.81 3.75 16.42
C ASP A 130 -21.90 4.79 16.06
N LEU A 131 -21.83 5.34 14.84
CA LEU A 131 -22.83 6.28 14.34
C LEU A 131 -24.23 5.69 14.14
N ILE A 132 -24.35 4.39 13.84
CA ILE A 132 -25.65 3.73 13.68
C ILE A 132 -26.33 3.47 15.04
N LYS A 133 -25.55 3.44 16.13
CA LYS A 133 -26.07 3.21 17.50
C LYS A 133 -26.55 4.48 18.20
N LEU A 134 -26.14 5.64 17.72
CA LEU A 134 -26.55 6.96 18.22
C LEU A 134 -27.94 7.33 17.71
#